data_AF-A0A8H7YUB4-F1
#
_entry.id   AF-A0A8H7YUB4-F1
#
_cell.length_a   1.000
_cell.length_b   1.000
_cell.length_c   1.000
_cell.angle_alpha   90.00
_cell.angle_beta   90.00
_cell.angle_gamma   90.00
#
_symmetry.space_group_name_H-M   'P 1'
#
loop_
_entity.id
_entity.type
_entity.pdbx_description
1 polymer ?
#
loop_
_entity_poly.entity_id
_entity_poly.type
_entity_poly.pdbx_seq_one_letter_code
_entity_poly.pdbx_strand_id
1 'polypeptide(L)'
;MTSPTTWRWLLALAAGVVPAAMAQICTPDDGSWGYAYMVRNQSDLDVIAASCTTINGSLIMGVNYTGPFSLPNVRNITSLFRSEALTEPPYHPAPISADLPDLEFLGDGPWFGDLSTLTNFSAPNLKRVGHEVRLRSVQSVNLASLEEAESLRIEGNIDRLQLDTLKRISEGFVICNSDNCDDKKIPITSLNLSLPSLHTAGRISIHGRLSK
;
A
#
# COMPACT_ATOMS: atom_id res chain seq x y z
N MET A 1 -66.49 15.63 41.30
CA MET A 1 -65.27 15.00 41.85
C MET A 1 -64.43 14.55 40.68
N THR A 2 -63.37 15.30 40.40
CA THR A 2 -62.55 15.24 39.18
C THR A 2 -61.41 14.23 39.33
N SER A 3 -61.23 13.43 38.29
CA SER A 3 -60.28 12.31 38.15
C SER A 3 -58.81 12.76 38.10
N PRO A 4 -57.84 12.02 38.67
CA PRO A 4 -56.43 12.39 38.61
C PRO A 4 -55.73 11.90 37.33
N THR A 5 -54.89 12.77 36.83
CA THR A 5 -54.06 12.72 35.62
C THR A 5 -52.92 11.71 35.77
N THR A 6 -52.88 10.67 34.94
CA THR A 6 -51.73 9.75 34.85
C THR A 6 -50.69 10.28 33.86
N TRP A 7 -49.54 10.68 34.39
CA TRP A 7 -48.34 11.11 33.68
C TRP A 7 -47.60 9.90 33.09
N ARG A 8 -47.56 9.78 31.76
CA ARG A 8 -46.76 8.77 31.05
C ARG A 8 -45.42 9.36 30.65
N TRP A 9 -44.35 8.85 31.24
CA TRP A 9 -42.98 9.06 30.79
C TRP A 9 -42.77 8.31 29.47
N LEU A 10 -42.46 9.02 28.39
CA LEU A 10 -41.97 8.43 27.14
C LEU A 10 -40.44 8.48 27.17
N LEU A 11 -39.82 7.31 27.33
CA LEU A 11 -38.38 7.13 27.09
C LEU A 11 -38.16 7.13 25.57
N ALA A 12 -37.52 8.17 25.06
CA ALA A 12 -37.03 8.21 23.69
C ALA A 12 -35.75 7.38 23.58
N LEU A 13 -35.82 6.22 22.93
CA LEU A 13 -34.65 5.46 22.49
C LEU A 13 -34.02 6.20 21.31
N ALA A 14 -32.96 6.96 21.57
CA ALA A 14 -32.08 7.46 20.53
C ALA A 14 -31.30 6.28 19.96
N ALA A 15 -31.81 5.67 18.89
CA ALA A 15 -31.05 4.74 18.08
C ALA A 15 -29.94 5.54 17.38
N GLY A 16 -28.73 5.50 17.94
CA GLY A 16 -27.54 6.01 17.29
C GLY A 16 -27.33 5.23 16.00
N VAL A 17 -27.59 5.87 14.86
CA VAL A 17 -27.22 5.36 13.54
C VAL A 17 -25.71 5.44 13.49
N VAL A 18 -25.03 4.35 13.84
CA VAL A 18 -23.61 4.19 13.46
C VAL A 18 -23.63 4.14 11.94
N PRO A 19 -22.99 5.07 11.22
CA PRO A 19 -22.85 4.91 9.79
C PRO A 19 -22.00 3.67 9.59
N ALA A 20 -22.64 2.56 9.23
CA ALA A 20 -21.92 1.49 8.57
C ALA A 20 -21.26 2.15 7.36
N ALA A 21 -19.93 2.19 7.34
CA ALA A 21 -19.20 2.56 6.14
C ALA A 21 -19.63 1.55 5.07
N MET A 22 -20.61 1.94 4.26
CA MET A 22 -21.07 1.13 3.16
C MET A 22 -19.85 0.94 2.27
N ALA A 23 -19.43 -0.31 2.07
CA ALA A 23 -18.34 -0.59 1.17
C ALA A 23 -18.74 -0.09 -0.23
N GLN A 24 -18.13 1.00 -0.68
CA GLN A 24 -18.42 1.62 -1.97
C GLN A 24 -17.39 1.10 -2.97
N ILE A 25 -17.88 0.31 -3.92
CA ILE A 25 -17.09 -0.28 -4.99
C ILE A 25 -17.10 0.69 -6.17
N CYS A 26 -15.91 1.12 -6.57
CA CYS A 26 -15.69 1.95 -7.74
C CYS A 26 -15.02 1.10 -8.83
N THR A 27 -15.64 1.04 -10.01
CA THR A 27 -15.05 0.42 -11.19
C THR A 27 -14.66 1.57 -12.14
N PRO A 28 -13.36 1.77 -12.44
CA PRO A 28 -12.95 2.74 -13.46
C PRO A 28 -13.52 2.34 -14.83
N ASP A 29 -13.58 3.28 -15.77
CA ASP A 29 -13.99 2.95 -17.15
C ASP A 29 -12.92 2.08 -17.84
N ASP A 30 -13.34 1.28 -18.83
CA ASP A 30 -12.41 0.53 -19.66
C ASP A 30 -11.67 1.45 -20.64
N GLY A 31 -10.35 1.29 -20.75
CA GLY A 31 -9.50 2.15 -21.57
C GLY A 31 -8.21 1.47 -21.98
N SER A 32 -7.22 2.26 -22.42
CA SER A 32 -5.93 1.74 -22.93
C SER A 32 -5.14 0.88 -21.92
N TRP A 33 -5.46 0.99 -20.63
CA TRP A 33 -4.85 0.23 -19.54
C TRP A 33 -5.82 -0.76 -18.90
N GLY A 34 -6.91 -1.09 -19.59
CA GLY A 34 -8.06 -1.82 -19.05
C GLY A 34 -8.87 -0.96 -18.07
N TYR A 35 -9.60 -1.62 -17.17
CA TYR A 35 -10.25 -1.00 -16.03
C TYR A 35 -9.22 -0.43 -15.05
N ALA A 36 -8.81 0.82 -15.25
CA ALA A 36 -7.74 1.46 -14.48
C ALA A 36 -7.99 2.95 -14.22
N TYR A 37 -7.83 3.36 -12.96
CA TYR A 37 -7.71 4.79 -12.62
C TYR A 37 -6.31 5.28 -12.97
N MET A 38 -6.25 6.33 -13.77
CA MET A 38 -5.01 7.01 -14.11
C MET A 38 -4.82 8.24 -13.21
N VAL A 39 -3.91 8.14 -12.25
CA VAL A 39 -3.68 9.17 -11.24
C VAL A 39 -2.52 10.06 -11.67
N ARG A 40 -2.76 11.36 -11.84
CA ARG A 40 -1.76 12.34 -12.26
C ARG A 40 -1.35 13.29 -11.14
N ASN A 41 -2.14 13.39 -10.09
CA ASN A 41 -1.89 14.26 -8.94
C ASN A 41 -2.70 13.79 -7.71
N GLN A 42 -2.46 14.42 -6.57
CA GLN A 42 -3.15 14.10 -5.31
C GLN A 42 -4.68 14.33 -5.39
N SER A 43 -5.15 15.31 -6.14
CA SER A 43 -6.60 15.57 -6.26
C SER A 43 -7.35 14.41 -6.91
N ASP A 44 -6.71 13.68 -7.85
CA ASP A 44 -7.30 12.46 -8.41
C ASP A 44 -7.48 11.38 -7.33
N LEU A 45 -6.51 11.26 -6.41
CA LEU A 45 -6.60 10.34 -5.26
C LEU A 45 -7.65 10.80 -4.25
N ASP A 46 -7.78 12.11 -4.01
CA ASP A 46 -8.76 12.66 -3.07
C ASP A 46 -10.19 12.36 -3.52
N VAL A 47 -10.46 12.44 -4.83
CA VAL A 47 -11.76 12.05 -5.42
C VAL A 47 -12.05 10.57 -5.22
N ILE A 48 -11.05 9.72 -5.44
CA ILE A 48 -11.17 8.26 -5.22
C ILE A 48 -11.38 7.97 -3.73
N ALA A 49 -10.56 8.54 -2.84
CA ALA A 49 -10.64 8.34 -1.40
C ALA A 49 -11.94 8.86 -0.77
N ALA A 50 -12.56 9.89 -1.35
CA ALA A 50 -13.86 10.40 -0.92
C ALA A 50 -15.03 9.49 -1.33
N SER A 51 -14.84 8.66 -2.36
CA SER A 51 -15.92 7.93 -3.02
C SER A 51 -15.78 6.42 -2.96
N CYS A 52 -14.61 5.87 -2.62
CA CYS A 52 -14.32 4.47 -2.84
C CYS A 52 -13.71 3.85 -1.59
N THR A 53 -14.24 2.69 -1.19
CA THR A 53 -13.55 1.79 -0.26
C THR A 53 -12.91 0.60 -1.00
N THR A 54 -13.35 0.33 -2.22
CA THR A 54 -12.82 -0.73 -3.07
C THR A 54 -12.69 -0.23 -4.51
N ILE A 55 -11.51 -0.37 -5.08
CA ILE A 55 -11.25 -0.15 -6.51
C ILE A 55 -11.33 -1.52 -7.18
N ASN A 56 -12.39 -1.74 -7.94
CA ASN A 56 -12.54 -2.93 -8.77
C ASN A 56 -11.81 -2.72 -10.10
N GLY A 57 -10.48 -2.74 -10.06
CA GLY A 57 -9.63 -2.41 -11.18
C GLY A 57 -8.21 -2.10 -10.72
N SER A 58 -7.46 -1.47 -11.62
CA SER A 58 -6.06 -1.08 -11.39
C SER A 58 -5.95 0.39 -10.97
N LEU A 59 -4.85 0.71 -10.30
CA LEU A 59 -4.42 2.07 -10.01
C LEU A 59 -3.08 2.31 -10.69
N ILE A 60 -3.02 3.26 -11.62
CA ILE A 60 -1.82 3.55 -12.39
C ILE A 60 -1.36 4.96 -12.06
N MET A 61 -0.14 5.07 -11.51
CA MET A 61 0.49 6.36 -11.26
C MET A 61 1.06 6.90 -12.57
N GLY A 62 0.45 7.96 -13.09
CA GLY A 62 0.82 8.56 -14.37
C GLY A 62 2.16 9.29 -14.32
N VAL A 63 2.79 9.41 -15.49
CA VAL A 63 4.17 9.94 -15.64
C VAL A 63 4.44 11.33 -15.05
N ASN A 64 3.41 12.14 -14.86
CA ASN A 64 3.53 13.50 -14.32
C ASN A 64 3.25 13.58 -12.81
N TYR A 65 3.02 12.45 -12.13
CA TYR A 65 2.76 12.45 -10.69
C TYR A 65 4.02 12.89 -9.95
N THR A 66 3.86 13.87 -9.05
CA THR A 66 4.93 14.39 -8.20
C THR A 66 4.42 14.64 -6.79
N GLY A 67 5.33 14.73 -5.83
CA GLY A 67 4.98 15.00 -4.44
C GLY A 67 4.54 13.73 -3.67
N PRO A 68 3.83 13.87 -2.54
CA PRO A 68 3.34 12.72 -1.80
C PRO A 68 2.20 12.02 -2.53
N PHE A 69 2.12 10.69 -2.39
CA PHE A 69 0.99 9.86 -2.83
C PHE A 69 0.23 9.39 -1.59
N SER A 70 -0.95 9.94 -1.31
CA SER A 70 -1.78 9.53 -0.17
C SER A 70 -3.12 9.02 -0.66
N LEU A 71 -3.48 7.79 -0.29
CA LEU A 71 -4.77 7.19 -0.65
C LEU A 71 -5.44 6.59 0.60
N PRO A 72 -6.09 7.42 1.44
CA PRO A 72 -6.87 6.94 2.58
C PRO A 72 -8.20 6.34 2.12
N ASN A 73 -8.90 5.68 3.04
CA ASN A 73 -10.23 5.06 2.92
C ASN A 73 -10.35 3.87 1.95
N VAL A 74 -9.47 3.75 0.96
CA VAL A 74 -9.44 2.60 0.04
C VAL A 74 -8.81 1.40 0.73
N ARG A 75 -9.61 0.34 0.91
CA ARG A 75 -9.21 -0.89 1.59
C ARG A 75 -8.82 -2.03 0.65
N ASN A 76 -9.29 -1.97 -0.60
CA ASN A 76 -9.09 -3.05 -1.55
C ASN A 76 -8.85 -2.49 -2.95
N ILE A 77 -7.78 -2.91 -3.59
CA ILE A 77 -7.53 -2.72 -5.03
C ILE A 77 -7.46 -4.13 -5.63
N THR A 78 -8.44 -4.48 -6.46
CA THR A 78 -8.63 -5.88 -6.88
C THR A 78 -7.62 -6.34 -7.93
N SER A 79 -6.97 -5.40 -8.62
CA SER A 79 -6.01 -5.66 -9.69
C SER A 79 -4.66 -4.99 -9.38
N LEU A 80 -4.03 -4.39 -10.38
CA LEU A 80 -2.65 -3.92 -10.38
C LEU A 80 -2.50 -2.54 -9.73
N PHE A 81 -1.43 -2.35 -8.94
CA PHE A 81 -0.94 -1.02 -8.56
C PHE A 81 0.49 -0.83 -9.07
N ARG A 82 0.68 0.09 -10.02
CA ARG A 82 2.00 0.34 -10.62
C ARG A 82 2.16 1.77 -11.08
N SER A 83 3.40 2.16 -11.36
CA SER A 83 3.69 3.35 -12.16
C SER A 83 3.50 3.09 -13.65
N GLU A 84 3.10 4.11 -14.38
CA GLU A 84 3.20 4.14 -15.84
C GLU A 84 4.69 4.06 -16.22
N ALA A 85 5.06 3.03 -16.98
CA ALA A 85 6.42 2.83 -17.46
C ALA A 85 6.54 3.41 -18.86
N LEU A 86 7.14 4.60 -18.99
CA LEU A 86 7.61 5.11 -20.29
C LEU A 86 9.13 4.91 -20.38
N THR A 87 9.60 4.53 -21.56
CA THR A 87 10.97 4.06 -21.79
C THR A 87 12.02 5.17 -21.85
N GLU A 88 11.64 6.45 -21.77
CA GLU A 88 12.59 7.56 -21.88
C GLU A 88 12.31 8.71 -20.89
N PRO A 89 13.34 9.21 -20.17
CA PRO A 89 13.28 10.48 -19.46
C PRO A 89 12.80 11.61 -20.38
N PRO A 90 12.06 12.63 -19.88
CA PRO A 90 11.82 12.97 -18.48
C PRO A 90 10.53 12.39 -17.88
N TYR A 91 9.85 11.45 -18.55
CA TYR A 91 8.50 11.03 -18.20
C TYR A 91 8.47 9.88 -17.19
N HIS A 92 8.95 10.12 -15.98
CA HIS A 92 8.81 9.19 -14.87
C HIS A 92 8.08 9.87 -13.70
N PRO A 93 7.10 9.19 -13.10
CA PRO A 93 6.52 9.67 -11.85
C PRO A 93 7.63 9.86 -10.82
N ALA A 94 7.54 10.94 -10.06
CA ALA A 94 8.50 11.28 -9.02
C ALA A 94 7.83 11.48 -7.66
N PRO A 95 7.12 10.46 -7.13
CA PRO A 95 6.59 10.55 -5.79
C PRO A 95 7.72 10.44 -4.75
N ILE A 96 7.65 11.25 -3.70
CA ILE A 96 8.64 11.20 -2.61
C ILE A 96 8.25 10.12 -1.59
N SER A 97 6.94 9.93 -1.41
CA SER A 97 6.35 8.96 -0.50
C SER A 97 5.06 8.38 -1.07
N ALA A 98 4.70 7.18 -0.66
CA ALA A 98 3.39 6.57 -0.88
C ALA A 98 2.83 6.04 0.45
N ASP A 99 1.65 6.52 0.82
CA ASP A 99 0.94 6.17 2.06
C ASP A 99 -0.48 5.72 1.74
N LEU A 100 -0.77 4.47 2.07
CA LEU A 100 -2.05 3.79 1.85
C LEU A 100 -2.54 3.24 3.20
N PRO A 101 -2.93 4.14 4.14
CA PRO A 101 -3.09 3.79 5.54
C PRO A 101 -4.20 2.76 5.78
N ASP A 102 -5.23 2.74 4.95
CA ASP A 102 -6.40 1.87 5.10
C ASP A 102 -6.37 0.64 4.17
N LEU A 103 -5.37 0.52 3.30
CA LEU A 103 -5.31 -0.56 2.33
C LEU A 103 -5.09 -1.90 3.04
N GLU A 104 -5.96 -2.87 2.79
CA GLU A 104 -5.93 -4.21 3.40
C GLU A 104 -5.60 -5.31 2.37
N PHE A 105 -6.03 -5.15 1.12
CA PHE A 105 -5.81 -6.11 0.04
C PHE A 105 -5.37 -5.42 -1.24
N LEU A 106 -4.37 -6.01 -1.89
CA LEU A 106 -3.91 -5.62 -3.22
C LEU A 106 -3.79 -6.85 -4.10
N GLY A 107 -4.46 -6.85 -5.25
CA GLY A 107 -4.42 -7.95 -6.21
C GLY A 107 -3.00 -8.19 -6.71
N ASP A 108 -2.34 -7.14 -7.19
CA ASP A 108 -0.95 -7.20 -7.64
C ASP A 108 -0.24 -5.86 -7.46
N GLY A 109 1.04 -5.88 -7.13
CA GLY A 109 1.83 -4.70 -6.81
C GLY A 109 2.02 -4.46 -5.30
N PRO A 110 2.60 -3.31 -4.94
CA PRO A 110 3.04 -2.22 -5.81
C PRO A 110 4.23 -2.60 -6.70
N TRP A 111 4.24 -2.17 -7.96
CA TRP A 111 5.39 -2.29 -8.87
C TRP A 111 6.07 -0.96 -9.09
N PHE A 112 6.96 -0.59 -8.17
CA PHE A 112 7.71 0.66 -8.15
C PHE A 112 9.22 0.40 -8.27
N GLY A 113 9.59 -0.41 -9.27
CA GLY A 113 11.00 -0.63 -9.61
C GLY A 113 11.67 0.61 -10.20
N ASP A 114 10.93 1.47 -10.88
CA ASP A 114 11.51 2.59 -11.64
C ASP A 114 11.34 3.95 -10.96
N LEU A 115 10.79 3.98 -9.74
CA LEU A 115 10.54 5.20 -8.98
C LEU A 115 11.75 5.57 -8.12
N SER A 116 12.78 6.14 -8.73
CA SER A 116 14.05 6.49 -8.06
C SER A 116 13.94 7.53 -6.95
N THR A 117 12.83 8.26 -6.87
CA THR A 117 12.56 9.29 -5.85
C THR A 117 11.72 8.79 -4.68
N LEU A 118 11.15 7.58 -4.78
CA LEU A 118 10.28 7.02 -3.76
C LEU A 118 11.12 6.53 -2.57
N THR A 119 11.19 7.35 -1.53
CA THR A 119 11.99 7.04 -0.33
C THR A 119 11.19 6.33 0.75
N ASN A 120 9.88 6.53 0.80
CA ASN A 120 9.00 6.01 1.85
C ASN A 120 7.78 5.31 1.25
N PHE A 121 7.55 4.07 1.65
CA PHE A 121 6.32 3.34 1.33
C PHE A 121 5.65 2.85 2.61
N SER A 122 4.36 3.13 2.77
CA SER A 122 3.59 2.82 3.96
C SER A 122 2.22 2.26 3.56
N ALA A 123 1.96 1.02 3.97
CA ALA A 123 0.64 0.40 3.90
C ALA A 123 0.48 -0.47 5.17
N PRO A 124 0.35 0.16 6.36
CA PRO A 124 0.46 -0.52 7.65
C PRO A 124 -0.63 -1.56 7.88
N ASN A 125 -1.79 -1.41 7.23
CA ASN A 125 -2.93 -2.32 7.34
C ASN A 125 -2.99 -3.35 6.20
N LEU A 126 -2.03 -3.34 5.27
CA LEU A 126 -2.02 -4.25 4.11
C LEU A 126 -1.75 -5.67 4.61
N LYS A 127 -2.72 -6.57 4.44
CA LYS A 127 -2.64 -7.96 4.93
C LYS A 127 -2.16 -8.92 3.86
N ARG A 128 -2.55 -8.67 2.61
CA ARG A 128 -2.26 -9.58 1.50
C ARG A 128 -1.98 -8.83 0.20
N VAL A 129 -0.95 -9.31 -0.48
CA VAL A 129 -0.65 -9.00 -1.88
C VAL A 129 -0.80 -10.28 -2.69
N GLY A 130 -1.57 -10.23 -3.77
CA GLY A 130 -1.86 -11.42 -4.56
C GLY A 130 -0.68 -11.93 -5.38
N HIS A 131 0.30 -11.08 -5.70
CA HIS A 131 1.46 -11.45 -6.51
C HIS A 131 2.75 -10.79 -6.00
N GLU A 132 3.21 -9.66 -6.56
CA GLU A 132 4.53 -9.10 -6.22
C GLU A 132 4.50 -7.72 -5.55
N VAL A 133 5.23 -7.58 -4.44
CA VAL A 133 5.68 -6.28 -3.92
C VAL A 133 7.07 -5.98 -4.47
N ARG A 134 7.20 -4.97 -5.32
CA ARG A 134 8.48 -4.52 -5.89
C ARG A 134 8.73 -3.06 -5.60
N LEU A 135 9.67 -2.77 -4.72
CA LEU A 135 10.06 -1.42 -4.31
C LEU A 135 11.57 -1.23 -4.51
N ARG A 136 11.97 -0.11 -5.12
CA ARG A 136 13.36 0.28 -5.30
C ARG A 136 13.61 1.70 -4.76
N SER A 137 14.85 1.96 -4.36
CA SER A 137 15.34 3.26 -3.86
C SER A 137 14.68 3.72 -2.55
N VAL A 138 14.07 2.78 -1.81
CA VAL A 138 13.39 3.07 -0.55
C VAL A 138 14.38 3.14 0.62
N GLN A 139 14.05 4.00 1.58
CA GLN A 139 14.72 4.12 2.88
C GLN A 139 13.83 3.60 4.02
N SER A 140 12.51 3.75 3.87
CA SER A 140 11.53 3.32 4.87
C SER A 140 10.40 2.54 4.23
N VAL A 141 10.13 1.34 4.74
CA VAL A 141 8.99 0.52 4.34
C VAL A 141 8.22 0.06 5.56
N ASN A 142 6.94 0.42 5.62
CA ASN A 142 6.00 -0.03 6.64
C ASN A 142 4.93 -0.94 6.04
N LEU A 143 5.10 -2.24 6.26
CA LEU A 143 4.18 -3.32 5.87
C LEU A 143 3.87 -4.18 7.11
N ALA A 144 3.66 -3.52 8.26
CA ALA A 144 3.62 -4.17 9.56
C ALA A 144 2.51 -5.21 9.73
N SER A 145 1.42 -5.14 8.95
CA SER A 145 0.33 -6.13 8.95
C SER A 145 0.36 -7.11 7.77
N LEU A 146 1.37 -7.06 6.90
CA LEU A 146 1.46 -7.96 5.75
C LEU A 146 1.65 -9.37 6.25
N GLU A 147 0.74 -10.28 5.87
CA GLU A 147 0.79 -11.68 6.25
C GLU A 147 1.26 -12.54 5.07
N GLU A 148 0.81 -12.22 3.86
CA GLU A 148 1.02 -13.06 2.68
C GLU A 148 1.32 -12.25 1.41
N ALA A 149 2.31 -12.71 0.65
CA ALA A 149 2.62 -12.28 -0.71
C ALA A 149 3.13 -13.48 -1.53
N GLU A 150 3.11 -13.42 -2.86
CA GLU A 150 3.81 -14.43 -3.66
C GLU A 150 5.30 -14.12 -3.78
N SER A 151 5.61 -12.86 -4.07
CA SER A 151 6.98 -12.36 -4.18
C SER A 151 7.12 -11.00 -3.48
N LEU A 152 8.30 -10.76 -2.90
CA LEU A 152 8.68 -9.48 -2.34
C LEU A 152 10.13 -9.18 -2.71
N ARG A 153 10.34 -8.03 -3.35
CA ARG A 153 11.64 -7.46 -3.71
C ARG A 153 11.70 -6.02 -3.20
N ILE A 154 12.51 -5.77 -2.18
CA ILE A 154 12.71 -4.45 -1.59
C ILE A 154 14.19 -4.09 -1.67
N GLU A 155 14.50 -2.99 -2.36
CA GLU A 155 15.85 -2.53 -2.64
C GLU A 155 16.02 -1.06 -2.24
N GLY A 156 17.13 -0.70 -1.61
CA GLY A 156 17.49 0.68 -1.33
C GLY A 156 18.39 0.85 -0.12
N ASN A 157 18.69 2.09 0.24
CA ASN A 157 19.41 2.43 1.47
C ASN A 157 18.44 2.36 2.67
N ILE A 158 17.97 1.15 2.99
CA ILE A 158 16.88 0.88 3.92
C ILE A 158 17.33 1.07 5.38
N ASP A 159 16.68 1.99 6.07
CA ASP A 159 16.91 2.29 7.49
C ASP A 159 15.84 1.64 8.37
N ARG A 160 14.62 1.50 7.84
CA ARG A 160 13.47 0.92 8.54
C ARG A 160 12.67 0.02 7.61
N LEU A 161 12.52 -1.23 8.01
CA LEU A 161 11.70 -2.22 7.32
C LEU A 161 10.84 -2.96 8.34
N GLN A 162 9.52 -2.85 8.22
CA GLN A 162 8.57 -3.51 9.12
C GLN A 162 7.79 -4.58 8.36
N LEU A 163 8.01 -5.83 8.75
CA LEU A 163 7.42 -7.05 8.17
C LEU A 163 7.02 -8.05 9.28
N ASP A 164 6.66 -7.55 10.46
CA ASP A 164 6.58 -8.34 11.70
C ASP A 164 5.57 -9.51 11.62
N THR A 165 4.47 -9.31 10.89
CA THR A 165 3.40 -10.29 10.72
C THR A 165 3.56 -11.17 9.48
N LEU A 166 4.63 -10.99 8.69
CA LEU A 166 4.81 -11.71 7.43
C LEU A 166 4.96 -13.20 7.71
N LYS A 167 4.00 -13.99 7.24
CA LYS A 167 3.85 -15.43 7.51
C LYS A 167 4.35 -16.26 6.34
N ARG A 168 3.97 -15.87 5.12
CA ARG A 168 4.12 -16.69 3.92
C ARG A 168 4.56 -15.87 2.70
N ILE A 169 5.62 -16.33 2.05
CA ILE A 169 6.04 -15.94 0.71
C ILE A 169 6.17 -17.21 -0.14
N SER A 170 5.35 -17.35 -1.19
CA SER A 170 5.36 -18.61 -1.97
C SER A 170 6.52 -18.75 -2.96
N GLU A 171 7.03 -17.65 -3.52
CA GLU A 171 8.05 -17.68 -4.57
C GLU A 171 9.40 -17.13 -4.10
N GLY A 172 9.50 -15.81 -3.95
CA GLY A 172 10.79 -15.12 -3.81
C GLY A 172 10.75 -13.99 -2.79
N PHE A 173 11.76 -13.94 -1.94
CA PHE A 173 11.95 -12.92 -0.92
C PHE A 173 13.36 -12.34 -1.08
N VAL A 174 13.45 -11.12 -1.62
CA VAL A 174 14.70 -10.42 -1.87
C VAL A 174 14.70 -9.10 -1.11
N ILE A 175 15.66 -8.94 -0.22
CA ILE A 175 15.94 -7.66 0.43
C ILE A 175 17.38 -7.26 0.11
N CYS A 176 17.55 -6.07 -0.43
CA CYS A 176 18.85 -5.47 -0.67
C CYS A 176 18.92 -4.13 0.05
N ASN A 177 19.74 -4.06 1.11
CA ASN A 177 20.10 -2.80 1.75
C ASN A 177 21.17 -2.05 0.92
N SER A 178 20.97 -1.96 -0.39
CA SER A 178 21.73 -1.12 -1.32
C SER A 178 20.87 -0.88 -2.55
N ASP A 179 21.07 0.25 -3.23
CA ASP A 179 20.37 0.52 -4.48
C ASP A 179 20.77 -0.51 -5.56
N ASN A 180 19.78 -1.06 -6.27
CA ASN A 180 19.92 -2.05 -7.34
C ASN A 180 20.57 -3.39 -6.92
N CYS A 181 20.63 -3.70 -5.62
CA CYS A 181 21.42 -4.85 -5.13
C CYS A 181 22.89 -4.82 -5.61
N ASP A 182 23.45 -3.63 -5.81
CA ASP A 182 24.84 -3.50 -6.24
C ASP A 182 25.76 -3.78 -5.05
N ASP A 183 26.36 -4.96 -5.01
CA ASP A 183 27.28 -5.39 -3.95
C ASP A 183 28.54 -4.49 -3.88
N LYS A 184 28.81 -3.67 -4.90
CA LYS A 184 29.90 -2.68 -4.88
C LYS A 184 29.50 -1.38 -4.19
N LYS A 185 28.20 -1.09 -4.09
CA LYS A 185 27.70 0.05 -3.33
C LYS A 185 27.66 -0.34 -1.86
N ILE A 186 28.56 0.26 -1.08
CA ILE A 186 28.58 0.08 0.36
C ILE A 186 27.32 0.74 0.94
N PRO A 187 26.45 -0.03 1.63
CA PRO A 187 25.29 0.53 2.31
C PRO A 187 25.74 1.59 3.32
N ILE A 188 25.11 2.76 3.28
CA ILE A 188 25.38 3.82 4.28
C ILE A 188 24.88 3.37 5.65
N THR A 189 23.73 2.69 5.66
CA THR A 189 23.03 2.29 6.87
C THR A 189 23.16 0.79 7.13
N SER A 190 22.78 0.37 8.33
CA SER A 190 22.69 -1.05 8.68
C SER A 190 21.23 -1.42 8.87
N LEU A 191 20.80 -2.48 8.21
CA LEU A 191 19.44 -2.99 8.29
C LEU A 191 19.29 -3.94 9.49
N ASN A 192 18.41 -3.58 10.42
CA ASN A 192 17.87 -4.54 11.39
C ASN A 192 16.67 -5.24 10.76
N LEU A 193 16.83 -6.51 10.39
CA LEU A 193 15.79 -7.32 9.78
C LEU A 193 15.23 -8.32 10.79
N SER A 194 13.96 -8.14 11.15
CA SER A 194 13.21 -9.05 12.01
C SER A 194 12.03 -9.64 11.24
N LEU A 195 11.89 -10.97 11.28
CA LEU A 195 10.83 -11.72 10.59
C LEU A 195 10.24 -12.78 11.54
N PRO A 196 9.68 -12.38 12.68
CA PRO A 196 9.33 -13.30 13.77
C PRO A 196 8.18 -14.25 13.42
N SER A 197 7.32 -13.88 12.48
CA SER A 197 6.15 -14.67 12.04
C SER A 197 6.41 -15.53 10.81
N LEU A 198 7.55 -15.34 10.14
CA LEU A 198 7.83 -15.95 8.84
C LEU A 198 8.13 -17.45 9.02
N HIS A 199 7.25 -18.29 8.49
CA HIS A 199 7.37 -19.74 8.58
C HIS A 199 7.40 -20.42 7.20
N THR A 200 7.06 -19.71 6.12
CA THR A 200 7.14 -20.25 4.77
C THR A 200 7.71 -19.21 3.82
N ALA A 201 8.80 -19.55 3.15
CA ALA A 201 9.41 -18.76 2.10
C ALA A 201 9.96 -19.69 1.02
N GLY A 202 9.70 -19.41 -0.26
CA GLY A 202 10.27 -20.16 -1.38
C GLY A 202 11.79 -20.01 -1.45
N ARG A 203 12.27 -18.87 -1.97
CA ARG A 203 13.69 -18.49 -1.98
C ARG A 203 13.91 -17.20 -1.20
N ILE A 204 14.88 -17.20 -0.29
CA ILE A 204 15.31 -16.00 0.46
C ILE A 204 16.68 -15.54 -0.04
N SER A 205 16.83 -14.24 -0.32
CA SER A 205 18.09 -13.56 -0.63
C SER A 205 18.16 -12.25 0.12
N ILE A 206 19.18 -12.08 0.97
CA ILE A 206 19.37 -10.87 1.77
C ILE A 206 20.78 -10.35 1.50
N HIS A 207 20.87 -9.11 1.05
CA HIS A 207 22.12 -8.43 0.68
C HIS A 207 22.27 -7.12 1.45
N GLY A 208 23.50 -6.76 1.78
CA GLY A 208 23.85 -5.50 2.43
C GLY A 208 24.34 -5.66 3.87
N ARG A 209 24.30 -4.57 4.63
CA ARG A 209 24.90 -4.49 5.96
C ARG A 209 23.84 -4.76 7.02
N LEU A 210 23.84 -5.97 7.61
CA LEU A 210 22.90 -6.31 8.66
C LEU A 210 23.40 -5.86 10.05
N SER A 211 22.49 -5.38 10.88
CA SER A 211 22.72 -5.15 12.32
C SER A 211 21.96 -6.19 13.15
N LYS A 212 22.35 -6.29 14.43
CA LYS A 212 21.67 -7.12 15.44
C LYS A 212 20.70 -6.28 16.26
#